data_AF-A0A897N977-F1
#
_entry.id   AF-A0A897N977-F1
#
_cell.length_a   1.000
_cell.length_b   1.000
_cell.length_c   1.000
_cell.angle_alpha   90.00
_cell.angle_beta   90.00
_cell.angle_gamma   90.00
#
_symmetry.space_group_name_H-M   'P 1'
#
loop_
_entity.id
_entity.type
_entity.pdbx_description
1 polymer ?
#
loop_
_entity_poly.entity_id
_entity_poly.type
_entity_poly.pdbx_seq_one_letter_code
_entity_poly.pdbx_strand_id
1 'polypeptide(L)'
;MCSSRAIRFQKSQLFRRPLAATYLFDSWFAHGSELIKHVESHRKDWIGPLRSNRQVTFDGEEKRVDALAESIDTEEREIDDEVYNIWTKTLPVSKLGEVRLVITEKEVDEDEENPVKYLATNKIDAPSAHIIRSYSKRWRIETFFEDSKEDLGLGGCEVRDSDGASRHWHLQMLTYSLLRLGSPSSVSERLVSKASSLRAQLEHGLKEAIYNMFSWVREQPERDLDGLMEEIDHLFLHSGGSEGCI
;
A
#
# COMPACT_ATOMS: atom_id res chain seq x y z
N MET A 1 -56.19 -7.25 9.06
CA MET A 1 -55.49 -7.10 7.77
C MET A 1 -54.72 -5.79 7.79
N CYS A 2 -53.45 -5.81 8.15
CA CYS A 2 -52.48 -4.79 7.76
C CYS A 2 -51.10 -5.46 7.79
N SER A 3 -50.45 -5.49 6.63
CA SER A 3 -49.31 -6.33 6.31
C SER A 3 -48.02 -5.81 6.94
N SER A 4 -47.45 -6.53 7.90
CA SER A 4 -46.08 -6.32 8.38
C SER A 4 -45.08 -6.70 7.28
N ARG A 5 -44.54 -5.70 6.56
CA ARG A 5 -43.28 -5.88 5.83
C ARG A 5 -42.14 -5.76 6.84
N ALA A 6 -41.72 -6.90 7.37
CA ALA A 6 -40.45 -7.00 8.07
C ALA A 6 -39.32 -6.67 7.08
N ILE A 7 -38.67 -5.53 7.27
CA ILE A 7 -37.38 -5.26 6.63
C ILE A 7 -36.38 -6.19 7.31
N ARG A 8 -36.22 -7.38 6.72
CA ARG A 8 -35.17 -8.32 7.07
C ARG A 8 -33.86 -7.68 6.63
N PHE A 9 -33.18 -7.00 7.55
CA PHE A 9 -31.81 -6.53 7.34
C PHE A 9 -30.95 -7.76 7.02
N GLN A 10 -30.65 -7.98 5.73
CA GLN A 10 -29.66 -8.96 5.29
C GLN A 10 -28.29 -8.49 5.77
N LYS A 11 -27.89 -8.98 6.95
CA LYS A 11 -26.58 -8.81 7.58
C LYS A 11 -25.45 -9.57 6.84
N SER A 12 -25.52 -9.72 5.51
CA SER A 12 -24.71 -10.71 4.79
C SER A 12 -24.01 -10.22 3.50
N GLN A 13 -23.84 -8.91 3.26
CA GLN A 13 -23.28 -8.48 1.97
C GLN A 13 -22.41 -7.22 1.95
N LEU A 14 -22.02 -6.64 3.10
CA LEU A 14 -21.10 -5.49 3.12
C LEU A 14 -19.62 -5.78 3.41
N PHE A 15 -19.21 -7.04 3.59
CA PHE A 15 -17.82 -7.40 3.91
C PHE A 15 -17.24 -8.49 3.00
N ARG A 16 -17.31 -8.30 1.68
CA ARG A 16 -16.61 -9.15 0.69
C ARG A 16 -15.98 -8.35 -0.45
N ARG A 17 -15.57 -7.09 -0.23
CA ARG A 17 -14.52 -6.51 -1.07
C ARG A 17 -13.19 -7.05 -0.56
N PRO A 18 -12.44 -7.83 -1.36
CA PRO A 18 -11.12 -8.26 -0.92
C PRO A 18 -10.22 -7.04 -0.71
N LEU A 19 -9.53 -7.01 0.43
CA LEU A 19 -8.62 -5.93 0.87
C LEU A 19 -7.54 -5.57 -0.16
N ALA A 20 -7.19 -6.47 -1.06
CA ALA A 20 -6.42 -6.19 -2.28
C ALA A 20 -6.76 -7.23 -3.37
N ALA A 21 -6.71 -6.84 -4.64
CA ALA A 21 -6.83 -7.78 -5.76
C ALA A 21 -5.50 -8.47 -6.10
N THR A 22 -4.38 -7.78 -5.85
CA THR A 22 -3.02 -8.24 -6.15
C THR A 22 -2.10 -7.92 -4.98
N TYR A 23 -1.30 -8.89 -4.56
CA TYR A 23 -0.29 -8.75 -3.50
C TYR A 23 1.08 -8.51 -4.12
N LEU A 24 1.84 -7.55 -3.58
CA LEU A 24 3.21 -7.27 -4.02
C LEU A 24 4.17 -7.78 -2.94
N PHE A 25 4.97 -8.79 -3.27
CA PHE A 25 5.87 -9.43 -2.32
C PHE A 25 7.26 -8.83 -2.34
N ASP A 26 7.92 -8.88 -1.19
CA ASP A 26 9.37 -8.84 -1.15
C ASP A 26 9.98 -10.18 -1.59
N SER A 27 11.25 -10.14 -2.00
CA SER A 27 12.05 -11.32 -2.29
C SER A 27 11.90 -12.35 -1.18
N TRP A 28 11.96 -11.92 0.09
CA TRP A 28 11.81 -12.78 1.26
C TRP A 28 10.54 -13.64 1.22
N PHE A 29 9.43 -13.07 0.76
CA PHE A 29 8.12 -13.71 0.71
C PHE A 29 7.88 -14.47 -0.60
N ALA A 30 8.58 -14.12 -1.68
CA ALA A 30 8.55 -14.82 -2.95
C ALA A 30 9.39 -16.12 -2.96
N HIS A 31 9.94 -16.55 -1.82
CA HIS A 31 10.79 -17.74 -1.75
C HIS A 31 10.08 -19.07 -1.59
N GLY A 32 9.04 -19.08 -0.76
CA GLY A 32 8.34 -20.26 -0.30
C GLY A 32 6.97 -20.40 -0.93
N SER A 33 6.53 -21.64 -1.13
CA SER A 33 5.24 -21.90 -1.78
C SER A 33 4.04 -21.70 -0.85
N GLU A 34 4.21 -21.68 0.48
CA GLU A 34 3.08 -21.72 1.42
C GLU A 34 2.24 -20.44 1.39
N LEU A 35 2.87 -19.28 1.52
CA LEU A 35 2.18 -17.98 1.43
C LEU A 35 1.55 -17.80 0.05
N ILE A 36 2.28 -18.16 -1.01
CA ILE A 36 1.82 -18.07 -2.39
C ILE A 36 0.59 -18.95 -2.61
N LYS A 37 0.64 -20.22 -2.20
CA LYS A 37 -0.50 -21.15 -2.26
C LYS A 37 -1.68 -20.63 -1.45
N HIS A 38 -1.45 -20.03 -0.29
CA HIS A 38 -2.50 -19.44 0.52
C HIS A 38 -3.20 -18.27 -0.21
N VAL A 39 -2.43 -17.37 -0.81
CA VAL A 39 -2.95 -16.24 -1.60
C VAL A 39 -3.71 -16.76 -2.83
N GLU A 40 -3.16 -17.73 -3.55
CA GLU A 40 -3.80 -18.36 -4.71
C GLU A 40 -5.09 -19.11 -4.35
N SER A 41 -5.14 -19.78 -3.20
CA SER A 41 -6.36 -20.46 -2.71
C SER A 41 -7.53 -19.50 -2.49
N HIS A 42 -7.24 -18.22 -2.28
CA HIS A 42 -8.23 -17.15 -2.16
C HIS A 42 -8.56 -16.46 -3.50
N ARG A 43 -8.06 -17.00 -4.61
CA ARG A 43 -8.18 -16.45 -5.97
C ARG A 43 -7.65 -15.01 -6.01
N LYS A 44 -6.45 -14.83 -5.49
CA LYS A 44 -5.74 -13.56 -5.47
C LYS A 44 -4.49 -13.65 -6.33
N ASP A 45 -4.16 -12.52 -6.93
CA ASP A 45 -2.95 -12.41 -7.72
C ASP A 45 -1.78 -12.00 -6.84
N TRP A 46 -0.57 -12.28 -7.31
CA TRP A 46 0.65 -11.80 -6.67
C TRP A 46 1.72 -11.44 -7.68
N ILE A 47 2.60 -10.51 -7.32
CA ILE A 47 3.82 -10.17 -8.07
C ILE A 47 4.96 -10.08 -7.05
N GLY A 48 6.08 -10.74 -7.31
CA GLY A 48 7.22 -10.72 -6.40
C GLY A 48 8.54 -10.93 -7.12
N PRO A 49 9.66 -10.45 -6.56
CA PRO A 49 10.96 -10.61 -7.16
C PRO A 49 11.52 -12.01 -6.85
N LEU A 50 12.24 -12.57 -7.82
CA LEU A 50 13.02 -13.79 -7.65
C LEU A 50 14.46 -13.45 -7.32
N ARG A 51 15.10 -14.28 -6.48
CA ARG A 51 16.56 -14.27 -6.37
C ARG A 51 17.19 -14.80 -7.66
N SER A 52 18.34 -14.25 -8.03
CA SER A 52 19.12 -14.62 -9.21
C SER A 52 19.44 -16.12 -9.32
N ASN A 53 19.65 -16.79 -8.18
CA ASN A 53 19.93 -18.22 -8.13
C ASN A 53 18.68 -19.13 -8.21
N ARG A 54 17.49 -18.59 -8.47
CA ARG A 54 16.25 -19.36 -8.60
C ARG A 54 16.29 -20.24 -9.84
N GLN A 55 15.96 -21.53 -9.70
CA GLN A 55 15.88 -22.47 -10.82
C GLN A 55 14.57 -22.28 -11.60
N VAL A 56 14.69 -22.27 -12.93
CA VAL A 56 13.62 -22.16 -13.91
C VAL A 56 13.80 -23.23 -14.99
N THR A 57 12.70 -23.74 -15.54
CA THR A 57 12.73 -24.71 -16.64
C THR A 57 12.48 -23.98 -17.96
N PHE A 58 13.49 -23.88 -18.80
CA PHE A 58 13.43 -23.22 -20.09
C PHE A 58 13.92 -24.18 -21.18
N ASP A 59 13.11 -24.38 -22.22
CA ASP A 59 13.36 -25.28 -23.34
C ASP A 59 13.76 -26.72 -22.92
N GLY A 60 13.15 -27.21 -21.85
CA GLY A 60 13.37 -28.55 -21.32
C GLY A 60 14.57 -28.68 -20.37
N GLU A 61 15.34 -27.61 -20.17
CA GLU A 61 16.51 -27.59 -19.29
C GLU A 61 16.22 -26.77 -18.01
N GLU A 62 16.69 -27.27 -16.87
CA GLU A 62 16.71 -26.48 -15.63
C GLU A 62 17.98 -25.63 -15.59
N LYS A 63 17.81 -24.32 -15.39
CA LYS A 63 18.90 -23.37 -15.20
C LYS A 63 18.51 -22.28 -14.21
N ARG A 64 19.51 -21.58 -13.66
CA ARG A 64 19.28 -20.40 -12.82
C ARG A 64 18.72 -19.26 -13.66
N VAL A 65 17.91 -18.40 -13.05
CA VAL A 65 17.28 -17.27 -13.75
C VAL A 65 18.31 -16.23 -14.22
N ASP A 66 19.42 -16.05 -13.51
CA ASP A 66 20.53 -15.20 -13.97
C ASP A 66 21.23 -15.79 -15.20
N ALA A 67 21.57 -17.08 -15.18
CA ALA A 67 22.14 -17.76 -16.33
C ALA A 67 21.19 -17.78 -17.54
N LEU A 68 19.87 -17.82 -17.31
CA LEU A 68 18.88 -17.63 -18.36
C LEU A 68 18.99 -16.22 -18.95
N ALA A 69 19.03 -15.19 -18.09
CA ALA A 69 19.11 -13.79 -18.50
C ALA A 69 20.33 -13.47 -19.38
N GLU A 70 21.46 -14.14 -19.15
CA GLU A 70 22.67 -14.03 -19.98
C GLU A 70 22.52 -14.65 -21.38
N SER A 71 21.54 -15.53 -21.59
CA SER A 71 21.38 -16.34 -22.80
C SER A 71 20.21 -15.93 -23.70
N ILE A 72 19.44 -14.93 -23.29
CA ILE A 72 18.22 -14.48 -23.98
C ILE A 72 18.38 -13.04 -24.48
N ASP A 73 17.79 -12.76 -25.63
CA ASP A 73 17.66 -11.38 -26.13
C ASP A 73 16.45 -10.72 -25.48
N THR A 74 16.65 -9.52 -24.94
CA THR A 74 15.58 -8.65 -24.42
C THR A 74 15.09 -7.71 -25.51
N GLU A 75 13.83 -7.27 -25.38
CA GLU A 75 13.25 -6.23 -26.23
C GLU A 75 13.17 -4.91 -25.47
N GLU A 76 13.66 -3.84 -26.09
CA GLU A 76 13.50 -2.47 -25.58
C GLU A 76 12.02 -2.04 -25.62
N ARG A 77 11.54 -1.46 -24.52
CA ARG A 77 10.19 -0.93 -24.39
C ARG A 77 10.17 0.28 -23.48
N GLU A 78 9.43 1.31 -23.91
CA GLU A 78 9.14 2.48 -23.10
C GLU A 78 7.91 2.24 -22.20
N ILE A 79 8.05 2.50 -20.90
CA ILE A 79 6.99 2.39 -19.90
C ILE A 79 7.05 3.62 -18.99
N ASP A 80 6.04 4.48 -19.06
CA ASP A 80 5.93 5.69 -18.23
C ASP A 80 7.17 6.61 -18.34
N ASP A 81 7.56 6.93 -19.57
CA ASP A 81 8.72 7.78 -19.90
C ASP A 81 10.08 7.20 -19.48
N GLU A 82 10.12 5.93 -19.09
CA GLU A 82 11.34 5.18 -18.77
C GLU A 82 11.55 4.04 -19.76
N VAL A 83 12.80 3.83 -20.18
CA VAL A 83 13.17 2.77 -21.11
C VAL A 83 13.59 1.51 -20.35
N TYR A 84 13.07 0.36 -20.78
CA TYR A 84 13.35 -0.93 -20.20
C TYR A 84 13.72 -1.96 -21.28
N ASN A 85 14.77 -2.72 -21.01
CA ASN A 85 15.04 -3.98 -21.70
C ASN A 85 14.26 -5.10 -21.01
N ILE A 86 13.37 -5.76 -21.74
CA ILE A 86 12.40 -6.72 -21.17
C ILE A 86 12.39 -8.03 -21.94
N TRP A 87 12.40 -9.12 -21.19
CA TRP A 87 12.00 -10.43 -21.67
C TRP A 87 10.93 -11.03 -20.77
N THR A 88 9.98 -11.76 -21.36
CA THR A 88 8.90 -12.39 -20.60
C THR A 88 8.47 -13.72 -21.20
N LYS A 89 8.24 -14.72 -20.35
CA LYS A 89 7.71 -16.03 -20.74
C LYS A 89 6.96 -16.65 -19.57
N THR A 90 5.92 -17.41 -19.88
CA THR A 90 5.25 -18.28 -18.89
C THR A 90 5.99 -19.61 -18.88
N LEU A 91 6.55 -19.98 -17.71
CA LEU A 91 7.35 -21.19 -17.57
C LEU A 91 7.35 -21.71 -16.13
N PRO A 92 7.76 -22.97 -15.90
CA PRO A 92 7.92 -23.52 -14.55
C PRO A 92 9.08 -22.85 -13.80
N VAL A 93 8.79 -22.35 -12.60
CA VAL A 93 9.78 -21.83 -11.65
C VAL A 93 9.78 -22.69 -10.40
N SER A 94 10.96 -23.09 -9.94
CA SER A 94 11.11 -23.97 -8.77
C SER A 94 10.35 -23.45 -7.54
N LYS A 95 9.54 -24.33 -6.94
CA LYS A 95 8.60 -24.08 -5.81
C LYS A 95 7.40 -23.18 -6.12
N LEU A 96 7.37 -22.51 -7.26
CA LEU A 96 6.28 -21.58 -7.65
C LEU A 96 5.35 -22.18 -8.70
N GLY A 97 5.77 -23.25 -9.39
CA GLY A 97 4.99 -23.86 -10.46
C GLY A 97 5.06 -23.01 -11.73
N GLU A 98 4.03 -23.12 -12.57
CA GLU A 98 3.93 -22.33 -13.80
C GLU A 98 3.53 -20.89 -13.48
N VAL A 99 4.42 -19.95 -13.79
CA VAL A 99 4.25 -18.52 -13.53
C VAL A 99 4.73 -17.72 -14.71
N ARG A 100 4.26 -16.47 -14.84
CA ARG A 100 4.85 -15.52 -15.77
C ARG A 100 6.11 -14.93 -15.17
N LEU A 101 7.24 -15.20 -15.83
CA LEU A 101 8.53 -14.63 -15.55
C LEU A 101 8.70 -13.34 -16.38
N VAL A 102 9.20 -12.29 -15.73
CA VAL A 102 9.64 -11.04 -16.36
C VAL A 102 11.07 -10.80 -15.94
N ILE A 103 11.98 -10.77 -16.90
CA ILE A 103 13.37 -10.34 -16.72
C ILE A 103 13.42 -8.92 -17.27
N THR A 104 13.85 -7.97 -16.46
CA THR A 104 13.85 -6.57 -16.86
C THR A 104 15.04 -5.80 -16.30
N GLU A 105 15.60 -4.97 -17.14
CA GLU A 105 16.64 -4.00 -16.79
C GLU A 105 16.13 -2.62 -17.21
N LYS A 106 16.15 -1.66 -16.29
CA LYS A 106 15.79 -0.27 -16.60
C LYS A 106 17.06 0.42 -17.07
N GLU A 107 16.97 1.12 -18.19
CA GLU A 107 18.05 1.97 -18.68
C GLU A 107 18.19 3.17 -17.74
N VAL A 108 19.42 3.45 -17.36
CA VAL A 108 19.81 4.55 -16.46
C VAL A 108 21.00 5.26 -17.07
N ASP A 109 21.28 6.48 -16.61
CA ASP A 109 22.44 7.25 -17.07
C ASP A 109 23.74 6.47 -16.84
N GLU A 110 24.77 6.73 -17.65
CA GLU A 110 26.03 5.95 -17.69
C GLU A 110 26.76 5.82 -16.33
N ASP A 111 26.47 6.72 -15.38
CA ASP A 111 27.06 6.74 -14.04
C ASP A 111 26.27 5.91 -12.99
N GLU A 112 25.11 5.35 -13.36
CA GLU A 112 24.26 4.56 -12.47
C GLU A 112 24.26 3.07 -12.85
N GLU A 113 24.48 2.21 -11.85
CA GLU A 113 24.31 0.77 -12.04
C GLU A 113 22.89 0.38 -11.61
N ASN A 114 22.09 -0.14 -12.54
CA ASN A 114 20.77 -0.67 -12.21
C ASN A 114 20.70 -2.17 -12.52
N PRO A 115 20.73 -3.04 -11.49
CA PRO A 115 20.82 -4.48 -11.70
C PRO A 115 19.55 -5.04 -12.34
N VAL A 116 19.73 -6.09 -13.14
CA VAL A 116 18.64 -6.88 -13.72
C VAL A 116 17.68 -7.37 -12.63
N LYS A 117 16.39 -7.13 -12.84
CA LYS A 117 15.30 -7.55 -11.95
C LYS A 117 14.59 -8.76 -12.54
N TYR A 118 14.39 -9.76 -11.70
CA TYR A 118 13.61 -10.96 -12.03
C TYR A 118 12.30 -10.90 -11.27
N LEU A 119 11.16 -10.78 -11.96
CA LEU A 119 9.83 -10.77 -11.35
C LEU A 119 9.05 -12.02 -11.76
N ALA A 120 8.29 -12.58 -10.82
CA ALA A 120 7.34 -13.66 -11.08
C ALA A 120 5.93 -13.24 -10.67
N THR A 121 4.94 -13.79 -11.36
CA THR A 121 3.52 -13.58 -11.05
C THR A 121 2.65 -14.73 -11.54
N ASN A 122 1.55 -15.00 -10.84
CA ASN A 122 0.49 -15.90 -11.32
C ASN A 122 -0.44 -15.24 -12.36
N LYS A 123 -0.22 -13.96 -12.72
CA LYS A 123 -0.92 -13.30 -13.83
C LYS A 123 -0.32 -13.72 -15.18
N ILE A 124 -0.60 -14.95 -15.61
CA ILE A 124 0.02 -15.59 -16.79
C ILE A 124 -0.09 -14.80 -18.10
N ASP A 125 -1.15 -14.00 -18.25
CA ASP A 125 -1.45 -13.24 -19.48
C ASP A 125 -1.22 -11.73 -19.33
N ALA A 126 -0.74 -11.27 -18.17
CA ALA A 126 -0.53 -9.85 -17.95
C ALA A 126 0.61 -9.30 -18.82
N PRO A 127 0.42 -8.16 -19.52
CA PRO A 127 1.50 -7.48 -20.21
C PRO A 127 2.65 -7.14 -19.25
N SER A 128 3.89 -7.22 -19.72
CA SER A 128 5.08 -6.87 -18.92
C SER A 128 4.99 -5.45 -18.34
N ALA A 129 4.51 -4.48 -19.13
CA ALA A 129 4.27 -3.11 -18.67
C ALA A 129 3.30 -3.05 -17.47
N HIS A 130 2.23 -3.86 -17.47
CA HIS A 130 1.32 -3.92 -16.34
C HIS A 130 1.99 -4.50 -15.09
N ILE A 131 2.84 -5.51 -15.24
CA ILE A 131 3.56 -6.15 -14.13
C ILE A 131 4.56 -5.16 -13.52
N ILE A 132 5.36 -4.48 -14.36
CA ILE A 132 6.36 -3.49 -13.94
C ILE A 132 5.66 -2.32 -13.22
N ARG A 133 4.62 -1.72 -13.82
CA ARG A 133 3.81 -0.66 -13.19
C ARG A 133 3.14 -1.08 -11.88
N SER A 134 2.73 -2.34 -11.79
CA SER A 134 2.11 -2.85 -10.57
C SER A 134 3.15 -3.04 -9.49
N TYR A 135 4.33 -3.56 -9.83
CA TYR A 135 5.40 -3.80 -8.88
C TYR A 135 6.09 -2.51 -8.42
N SER A 136 6.17 -1.46 -9.25
CA SER A 136 6.72 -0.15 -8.84
C SER A 136 6.00 0.45 -7.63
N LYS A 137 4.70 0.15 -7.46
CA LYS A 137 3.90 0.57 -6.29
C LYS A 137 4.40 -0.01 -4.97
N ARG A 138 5.21 -1.07 -4.99
CA ARG A 138 5.81 -1.65 -3.78
C ARG A 138 6.70 -0.65 -3.06
N TRP A 139 7.39 0.25 -3.77
CA TRP A 139 8.22 1.30 -3.17
C TRP A 139 7.48 2.14 -2.11
N ARG A 140 6.16 2.30 -2.25
CA ARG A 140 5.32 3.04 -1.30
C ARG A 140 5.41 2.52 0.13
N ILE A 141 5.69 1.22 0.34
CA ILE A 141 5.87 0.67 1.70
C ILE A 141 7.20 1.12 2.33
N GLU A 142 8.23 1.28 1.51
CA GLU A 142 9.56 1.72 1.97
C GLU A 142 9.51 3.20 2.33
N THR A 143 8.93 4.03 1.46
CA THR A 143 8.63 5.43 1.78
C THR A 143 7.76 5.56 3.03
N PHE A 144 6.74 4.71 3.21
CA PHE A 144 5.94 4.70 4.43
C PHE A 144 6.78 4.49 5.69
N PHE A 145 7.70 3.52 5.67
CA PHE A 145 8.55 3.23 6.83
C PHE A 145 9.60 4.32 7.08
N GLU A 146 10.18 4.89 6.02
CA GLU A 146 11.11 6.01 6.10
C GLU A 146 10.42 7.23 6.71
N ASP A 147 9.34 7.70 6.09
CA ASP A 147 8.48 8.78 6.57
C ASP A 147 8.05 8.57 8.04
N SER A 148 7.61 7.36 8.37
CA SER A 148 7.11 7.06 9.72
C SER A 148 8.23 7.16 10.76
N LYS A 149 9.45 6.76 10.42
CA LYS A 149 10.60 6.82 11.34
C LYS A 149 11.11 8.25 11.47
N GLU A 150 11.41 8.90 10.35
CA GLU A 150 12.10 10.19 10.32
C GLU A 150 11.15 11.35 10.70
N ASP A 151 9.96 11.41 10.09
CA ASP A 151 9.06 12.55 10.27
C ASP A 151 8.12 12.37 11.45
N LEU A 152 7.65 11.15 11.69
CA LEU A 152 6.57 10.87 12.64
C LEU A 152 7.03 10.15 13.91
N GLY A 153 8.33 9.83 14.03
CA GLY A 153 8.93 9.36 15.27
C GLY A 153 8.60 7.91 15.66
N LEU A 154 8.21 7.06 14.69
CA LEU A 154 7.93 5.63 14.93
C LEU A 154 9.10 4.91 15.62
N GLY A 155 10.35 5.31 15.32
CA GLY A 155 11.54 4.74 15.95
C GLY A 155 11.81 5.19 17.39
N GLY A 156 11.14 6.26 17.85
CA GLY A 156 11.34 6.86 19.17
C GLY A 156 10.38 6.36 20.25
N CYS A 157 9.57 5.33 19.98
CA CYS A 157 8.64 4.79 20.97
C CYS A 157 9.37 3.92 22.01
N GLU A 158 9.49 4.44 23.24
CA GLU A 158 10.13 3.74 24.36
C GLU A 158 9.14 3.02 25.30
N VAL A 159 7.87 2.96 24.91
CA VAL A 159 6.81 2.31 25.71
C VAL A 159 7.08 0.81 25.78
N ARG A 160 7.28 0.30 27.00
CA ARG A 160 7.58 -1.13 27.25
C ARG A 160 6.32 -1.99 27.38
N ASP A 161 5.18 -1.37 27.62
CA ASP A 161 3.88 -2.02 27.66
C ASP A 161 3.42 -2.39 26.24
N SER A 162 3.05 -3.65 26.01
CA SER A 162 2.66 -4.14 24.68
C SER A 162 1.41 -3.44 24.16
N ASP A 163 0.46 -3.14 25.03
CA ASP A 163 -0.78 -2.48 24.64
C ASP A 163 -0.54 -1.01 24.32
N GLY A 164 0.32 -0.35 25.10
CA GLY A 164 0.78 1.00 24.85
C GLY A 164 1.56 1.12 23.53
N ALA A 165 2.48 0.19 23.26
CA ALA A 165 3.16 0.12 21.98
C ALA A 165 2.16 -0.09 20.84
N SER A 166 1.24 -1.06 20.97
CA SER A 166 0.19 -1.30 19.97
C SER A 166 -0.65 -0.04 19.69
N ARG A 167 -1.12 0.66 20.73
CA ARG A 167 -1.87 1.93 20.57
C ARG A 167 -1.06 2.99 19.81
N HIS A 168 0.22 3.15 20.15
CA HIS A 168 1.11 4.06 19.44
C HIS A 168 1.21 3.70 17.95
N TRP A 169 1.40 2.42 17.61
CA TRP A 169 1.41 1.94 16.22
C TRP A 169 0.11 2.27 15.47
N HIS A 170 -1.05 2.05 16.08
CA HIS A 170 -2.34 2.36 15.44
C HIS A 170 -2.53 3.86 15.19
N LEU A 171 -2.20 4.70 16.17
CA LEU A 171 -2.27 6.16 16.04
C LEU A 171 -1.31 6.68 14.97
N GLN A 172 -0.13 6.08 14.88
CA GLN A 172 0.86 6.40 13.87
C GLN A 172 0.34 6.06 12.46
N MET A 173 -0.22 4.86 12.27
CA MET A 173 -0.82 4.43 11.01
C MET A 173 -2.00 5.31 10.60
N LEU A 174 -2.84 5.70 11.56
CA LEU A 174 -3.97 6.61 11.34
C LEU A 174 -3.48 8.00 10.90
N THR A 175 -2.51 8.57 11.62
CA THR A 175 -1.92 9.87 11.30
C THR A 175 -1.35 9.88 9.89
N TYR A 176 -0.53 8.88 9.54
CA TYR A 176 0.03 8.75 8.20
C TYR A 176 -1.06 8.67 7.12
N SER A 177 -2.09 7.85 7.37
CA SER A 177 -3.20 7.67 6.43
C SER A 177 -3.97 8.98 6.22
N LEU A 178 -4.26 9.74 7.29
CA LEU A 178 -4.93 11.03 7.21
C LEU A 178 -4.09 12.06 6.44
N LEU A 179 -2.79 12.13 6.69
CA LEU A 179 -1.88 13.03 5.95
C LEU A 179 -1.84 12.69 4.46
N ARG A 180 -1.82 11.40 4.10
CA ARG A 180 -1.79 10.96 2.70
C ARG A 180 -3.17 11.04 2.01
N LEU A 181 -4.28 10.91 2.73
CA LEU A 181 -5.64 11.00 2.20
C LEU A 181 -6.18 12.43 2.15
N GLY A 182 -5.65 13.34 2.98
CA GLY A 182 -6.11 14.72 3.15
C GLY A 182 -5.81 15.70 2.01
N SER A 183 -5.49 15.24 0.79
CA SER A 183 -5.26 16.13 -0.36
C SER A 183 -6.19 15.72 -1.51
N PRO A 184 -7.30 16.47 -1.71
CA PRO A 184 -7.24 17.58 -2.65
C PRO A 184 -8.12 18.77 -2.22
N SER A 185 -7.53 19.77 -1.54
CA SER A 185 -8.06 21.13 -1.58
C SER A 185 -7.17 21.94 -2.54
N SER A 186 -7.76 22.80 -3.37
CA SER A 186 -7.11 23.60 -4.43
C SER A 186 -6.03 24.60 -3.94
N VAL A 187 -5.74 24.60 -2.63
CA VAL A 187 -4.63 25.32 -2.00
C VAL A 187 -3.39 24.40 -1.87
N SER A 188 -3.60 23.08 -1.76
CA SER A 188 -2.56 22.05 -1.60
C SER A 188 -1.68 21.89 -2.84
N GLU A 189 -2.21 22.10 -4.06
CA GLU A 189 -1.40 22.08 -5.29
C GLU A 189 -0.30 23.17 -5.31
N ARG A 190 -0.47 24.29 -4.60
CA ARG A 190 0.60 25.29 -4.45
C ARG A 190 1.63 24.92 -3.38
N LEU A 191 1.33 23.94 -2.52
CA LEU A 191 2.17 23.53 -1.40
C LEU A 191 3.00 22.28 -1.72
N VAL A 192 2.53 21.42 -2.63
CA VAL A 192 3.28 20.21 -3.06
C VAL A 192 4.52 20.57 -3.90
N SER A 193 4.57 21.75 -4.53
CA SER A 193 5.71 22.19 -5.35
C SER A 193 6.89 22.77 -4.57
N LYS A 194 6.81 22.83 -3.24
CA LYS A 194 7.96 23.09 -2.36
C LYS A 194 7.98 22.06 -1.25
N ALA A 195 8.90 21.10 -1.37
CA ALA A 195 9.20 20.08 -0.38
C ALA A 195 8.94 20.54 1.06
N SER A 196 7.84 20.06 1.64
CA SER A 196 7.61 20.16 3.08
C SER A 196 7.34 18.74 3.56
N SER A 197 8.23 18.25 4.40
CA SER A 197 8.21 16.91 4.97
C SER A 197 6.85 16.59 5.62
N LEU A 198 6.52 15.33 5.88
CA LEU A 198 5.25 14.98 6.52
C LEU A 198 5.11 15.64 7.89
N ARG A 199 6.23 15.89 8.57
CA ARG A 199 6.28 16.70 9.79
C ARG A 199 5.74 18.11 9.56
N ALA A 200 6.14 18.79 8.49
CA ALA A 200 5.65 20.13 8.18
C ALA A 200 4.14 20.12 7.85
N GLN A 201 3.65 19.07 7.17
CA GLN A 201 2.22 18.90 6.91
C GLN A 201 1.43 18.67 8.22
N LEU A 202 1.97 17.86 9.13
CA LEU A 202 1.39 17.64 10.45
C LEU A 202 1.37 18.93 11.28
N GLU A 203 2.48 19.67 11.32
CA GLU A 203 2.58 20.96 12.01
C GLU A 203 1.58 21.98 11.45
N HIS A 204 1.42 22.02 10.13
CA HIS A 204 0.43 22.89 9.50
C HIS A 204 -1.00 22.47 9.85
N GLY A 205 -1.32 21.18 9.74
CA GLY A 205 -2.63 20.65 10.12
C GLY A 205 -2.99 20.93 11.58
N LEU A 206 -2.00 20.82 12.48
CA LEU A 206 -2.17 21.17 13.89
C LEU A 206 -2.41 22.68 14.07
N LYS A 207 -1.64 23.53 13.39
CA LYS A 207 -1.83 24.99 13.42
C LYS A 207 -3.22 25.39 12.93
N GLU A 208 -3.68 24.81 11.83
CA GLU A 208 -5.02 25.06 11.29
C GLU A 208 -6.12 24.57 12.25
N ALA A 209 -5.97 23.38 12.85
CA ALA A 209 -6.92 22.88 13.83
C ALA A 209 -7.02 23.80 15.06
N ILE A 210 -5.87 24.24 15.59
CA ILE A 210 -5.81 25.19 16.71
C ILE A 210 -6.42 26.54 16.31
N TYR A 211 -6.09 27.06 15.12
CA TYR A 211 -6.62 28.32 14.64
C TYR A 211 -8.14 28.27 14.48
N ASN A 212 -8.66 27.21 13.87
CA ASN A 212 -10.09 27.00 13.70
C ASN A 212 -10.80 26.86 15.05
N MET A 213 -10.20 26.15 16.01
CA MET A 213 -10.72 26.06 17.37
C MET A 213 -10.78 27.44 18.04
N PHE A 214 -9.71 28.24 17.96
CA PHE A 214 -9.72 29.60 18.53
C PHE A 214 -10.69 30.54 17.81
N SER A 215 -10.83 30.44 16.48
CA SER A 215 -11.81 31.23 15.74
C SER A 215 -13.23 30.85 16.16
N TRP A 216 -13.51 29.54 16.30
CA TRP A 216 -14.78 29.04 16.78
C TRP A 216 -15.10 29.55 18.18
N VAL A 217 -14.16 29.44 19.14
CA VAL A 217 -14.34 29.94 20.52
C VAL A 217 -14.61 31.45 20.51
N ARG A 218 -13.86 32.22 19.71
CA ARG A 218 -14.05 33.66 19.57
C ARG A 218 -15.43 34.01 19.00
N GLU A 219 -15.93 33.21 18.06
CA GLU A 219 -17.24 33.38 17.42
C GLU A 219 -18.41 32.90 18.28
N GLN A 220 -18.14 32.12 19.33
CA GLN A 220 -19.15 31.53 20.24
C GLN A 220 -18.85 31.86 21.73
N PRO A 221 -18.85 33.14 22.14
CA PRO A 221 -18.40 33.55 23.48
C PRO A 221 -19.28 33.06 24.65
N GLU A 222 -20.50 32.60 24.37
CA GLU A 222 -21.47 32.10 25.37
C GLU A 222 -21.51 30.57 25.46
N ARG A 223 -20.74 29.85 24.62
CA ARG A 223 -20.62 28.39 24.68
C ARG A 223 -19.31 28.03 25.37
N ASP A 224 -19.39 27.16 26.38
CA ASP A 224 -18.18 26.64 27.03
C ASP A 224 -17.51 25.54 26.17
N LEU A 225 -16.29 25.19 26.56
CA LEU A 225 -15.52 24.15 25.88
C LEU A 225 -16.16 22.77 26.04
N ASP A 226 -16.94 22.56 27.10
CA ASP A 226 -17.60 21.29 27.40
C ASP A 226 -18.72 21.02 26.37
N GLY A 227 -19.48 22.05 25.97
CA GLY A 227 -20.47 21.96 24.90
C GLY A 227 -19.88 21.67 23.51
N LEU A 228 -18.67 22.18 23.21
CA LEU A 228 -17.93 21.79 22.00
C LEU A 228 -17.52 20.31 22.07
N MET A 229 -16.97 19.88 23.20
CA MET A 229 -16.55 18.50 23.39
C MET A 229 -17.73 17.53 23.29
N GLU A 230 -18.90 17.89 23.81
CA GLU A 230 -20.13 17.12 23.61
C GLU A 230 -20.56 17.06 22.13
N GLU A 231 -20.52 18.19 21.39
CA GLU A 231 -20.86 18.21 19.96
C GLU A 231 -19.88 17.36 19.13
N ILE A 232 -18.58 17.42 19.43
CA ILE A 232 -17.53 16.63 18.78
C ILE A 232 -17.70 15.14 19.12
N ASP A 233 -17.94 14.80 20.39
CA ASP A 233 -18.23 13.44 20.82
C ASP A 233 -19.47 12.90 20.11
N HIS A 234 -20.53 13.70 19.97
CA HIS A 234 -21.71 13.32 19.18
C HIS A 234 -21.39 13.14 17.68
N LEU A 235 -20.47 13.94 17.12
CA LEU A 235 -20.01 13.80 15.74
C LEU A 235 -19.27 12.47 15.48
N PHE A 236 -18.49 12.00 16.46
CA PHE A 236 -17.73 10.74 16.38
C PHE A 236 -18.51 9.51 16.88
N LEU A 237 -19.43 9.67 17.83
CA LEU A 237 -20.19 8.57 18.45
C LEU A 237 -21.47 8.20 17.70
N HIS A 238 -22.01 9.05 16.82
CA HIS A 238 -23.19 8.70 16.00
C HIS A 238 -22.89 7.85 14.75
N SER A 239 -21.72 7.18 14.70
CA SER A 239 -21.57 5.96 13.88
C SER A 239 -22.00 4.67 14.61
N GLY A 240 -22.30 4.75 15.91
CA GLY A 240 -22.94 3.69 16.69
C GLY A 240 -24.44 3.91 16.81
N GLY A 241 -25.22 2.99 16.25
CA GLY A 241 -26.68 3.02 16.31
C GLY A 241 -27.21 3.07 17.76
N SER A 242 -28.24 3.89 17.95
CA SER A 242 -28.98 3.95 19.20
C SER A 242 -29.69 2.62 19.49
N GLU A 243 -29.41 2.02 20.63
CA GLU A 243 -30.36 1.14 21.31
C GLU A 243 -30.46 1.60 22.77
N GLY A 244 -31.35 2.57 23.01
CA GLY A 244 -31.92 2.82 24.32
C GLY A 244 -33.18 1.98 24.47
N CYS A 245 -33.16 1.01 25.37
CA CYS A 245 -34.34 0.32 25.86
C CYS A 245 -35.32 1.31 26.51
N ILE A 246 -36.57 1.34 26.03
CA ILE A 246 -37.79 1.29 26.83
C ILE A 246 -38.78 0.35 26.12
#